data_AF-A0A2G5TUV9-F1
#
_entry.id   AF-A0A2G5TUV9-F1
#
_cell.length_a   1.000
_cell.length_b   1.000
_cell.length_c   1.000
_cell.angle_alpha   90.00
_cell.angle_beta   90.00
_cell.angle_gamma   90.00
#
_symmetry.space_group_name_H-M   'P 1'
#
loop_
_entity.id
_entity.type
_entity.pdbx_description
1 polymer ?
#
loop_
_entity_poly.entity_id
_entity_poly.type
_entity_poly.pdbx_seq_one_letter_code
_entity_poly.pdbx_strand_id
1 'polypeptide(L)'
;MIVAKELEVTGYLELCKLAQELNGIIWYRILLVWSFLACFFATYSQSSFILNKILRLRFQGNMTFLLFAYFTTSALFSMVSTGGFGWRNAASLFSTNCDLLIDRDIFIWYHLSSLVMMTMQMLIPLGFSIERIVAFNNAGHYEHRKTKLGPLIFLFLVSNVLSLRYEIEEFKDASDFIFHISSYHIFFAGCYVSFGLLARYCGPLLFDKVVYYTAARATFCSIPTYNLIIVVIGMRKLKKMEEEKKKRVLKEISMSAVGKSGMANYNKIYRQLWEV
;
A
#
# COMPACT_ATOMS: atom_id res chain seq x y z
N MET A 1 9.46 -34.63 -44.82
CA MET A 1 8.28 -33.72 -44.85
C MET A 1 7.07 -34.30 -44.12
N ILE A 2 6.80 -35.60 -44.19
CA ILE A 2 5.67 -36.26 -43.49
C ILE A 2 5.85 -36.25 -41.95
N VAL A 3 7.06 -36.57 -41.46
CA VAL A 3 7.38 -36.56 -40.02
C VAL A 3 7.23 -35.19 -39.37
N ALA A 4 7.59 -34.11 -40.09
CA ALA A 4 7.41 -32.75 -39.61
C ALA A 4 5.92 -32.39 -39.46
N LYS A 5 5.07 -32.86 -40.38
CA LYS A 5 3.63 -32.65 -40.37
C LYS A 5 2.94 -33.47 -39.27
N GLU A 6 3.40 -34.68 -38.99
CA GLU A 6 2.92 -35.50 -37.86
C GLU A 6 3.33 -34.91 -36.49
N LEU A 7 4.54 -34.36 -36.37
CA LEU A 7 4.99 -33.64 -35.17
C LEU A 7 4.19 -32.36 -34.92
N GLU A 8 3.83 -31.64 -35.99
CA GLU A 8 3.02 -30.43 -35.93
C GLU A 8 1.56 -30.74 -35.53
N VAL A 9 0.99 -31.83 -36.05
CA VAL A 9 -0.37 -32.29 -35.71
C VAL A 9 -0.45 -32.86 -34.29
N THR A 10 0.55 -33.61 -33.84
CA THR A 10 0.60 -34.12 -32.46
C THR A 10 0.81 -33.01 -31.44
N GLY A 11 1.69 -32.05 -31.73
CA GLY A 11 1.87 -30.86 -30.91
C GLY A 11 0.60 -30.01 -30.79
N TYR A 12 -0.15 -29.83 -31.88
CA TYR A 12 -1.43 -29.11 -31.88
C TYR A 12 -2.51 -29.82 -31.04
N LEU A 13 -2.58 -31.15 -31.12
CA LEU A 13 -3.53 -31.95 -30.35
C LEU A 13 -3.26 -31.90 -28.84
N GLU A 14 -1.99 -31.93 -28.44
CA GLU A 14 -1.60 -31.77 -27.03
C GLU A 14 -1.89 -30.36 -26.52
N LEU A 15 -1.64 -29.33 -27.33
CA LEU A 15 -1.95 -27.93 -26.98
C LEU A 15 -3.46 -27.73 -26.80
N CYS A 16 -4.28 -28.31 -27.67
CA CYS A 16 -5.73 -28.23 -27.56
C CYS A 16 -6.25 -28.96 -26.31
N LYS A 17 -5.72 -30.15 -25.99
CA LYS A 17 -6.05 -30.86 -24.73
C LYS A 17 -5.68 -30.05 -23.50
N LEU A 18 -4.50 -29.41 -23.51
CA LEU A 18 -4.06 -28.55 -22.42
C LEU A 18 -4.96 -27.32 -22.26
N ALA A 19 -5.31 -26.66 -23.37
CA ALA A 19 -6.23 -25.53 -23.37
C ALA A 19 -7.60 -25.93 -22.82
N GLN A 20 -8.14 -27.08 -23.25
CA GLN A 20 -9.42 -27.59 -22.79
C GLN A 20 -9.41 -27.94 -21.29
N GLU A 21 -8.34 -28.57 -20.78
CA GLU A 21 -8.18 -28.87 -19.36
C GLU A 21 -8.09 -27.59 -18.50
N LEU A 22 -7.32 -26.58 -18.94
CA LEU A 22 -7.16 -25.33 -18.21
C LEU A 22 -8.44 -24.49 -18.24
N ASN A 23 -9.09 -24.40 -19.41
CA ASN A 23 -10.30 -23.61 -19.63
C ASN A 23 -11.54 -24.24 -18.96
N GLY A 24 -11.52 -25.55 -18.71
CA GLY A 24 -12.60 -26.29 -18.04
C GLY A 24 -12.66 -26.06 -16.52
N ILE A 25 -11.62 -25.48 -15.91
CA ILE A 25 -11.57 -25.28 -14.45
C ILE A 25 -12.41 -24.06 -14.06
N ILE A 26 -13.58 -24.32 -13.46
CA ILE A 26 -14.50 -23.27 -12.99
C ILE A 26 -13.83 -22.31 -11.99
N TRP A 27 -13.02 -22.84 -11.06
CA TRP A 27 -12.33 -22.05 -10.03
C TRP A 27 -11.36 -21.03 -10.62
N TYR A 28 -10.66 -21.41 -11.68
CA TYR A 28 -9.72 -20.54 -12.37
C TYR A 28 -10.45 -19.34 -13.01
N ARG A 29 -11.61 -19.58 -13.63
CA ARG A 29 -12.45 -18.50 -14.19
C ARG A 29 -12.99 -17.56 -13.13
N ILE A 30 -13.50 -18.10 -12.01
CA ILE A 30 -13.99 -17.29 -10.89
C ILE A 30 -12.88 -16.40 -10.33
N LEU A 31 -11.69 -16.96 -10.11
CA LEU A 31 -10.56 -16.21 -9.59
C LEU A 31 -10.05 -15.17 -10.60
N LEU A 32 -10.15 -15.43 -11.89
CA LEU A 32 -9.79 -14.48 -12.94
C LEU A 32 -10.72 -13.25 -12.92
N VAL A 33 -12.04 -13.48 -12.78
CA VAL A 33 -13.04 -12.42 -12.63
C VAL A 33 -12.80 -11.62 -11.35
N TRP A 34 -12.58 -12.32 -10.23
CA TRP A 34 -12.27 -11.68 -8.94
C TRP A 34 -11.04 -10.78 -9.03
N SER A 35 -9.97 -11.27 -9.66
CA SER A 35 -8.70 -10.52 -9.79
C SER A 35 -8.88 -9.26 -10.61
N PHE A 36 -9.66 -9.34 -11.69
CA PHE A 36 -10.03 -8.17 -12.49
C PHE A 36 -10.82 -7.15 -11.65
N LEU A 37 -11.87 -7.58 -10.94
CA LEU A 37 -12.67 -6.69 -10.10
C LEU A 37 -11.84 -6.04 -8.99
N ALA A 38 -11.01 -6.83 -8.31
CA ALA A 38 -10.13 -6.35 -7.24
C ALA A 38 -9.14 -5.30 -7.77
N CYS A 39 -8.49 -5.54 -8.90
CA CYS A 39 -7.59 -4.58 -9.55
C CYS A 39 -8.34 -3.31 -9.98
N PHE A 40 -9.52 -3.45 -10.59
CA PHE A 40 -10.32 -2.31 -11.05
C PHE A 40 -10.71 -1.38 -9.89
N PHE A 41 -11.25 -1.94 -8.81
CA PHE A 41 -11.57 -1.17 -7.61
C PHE A 41 -10.33 -0.62 -6.91
N ALA A 42 -9.22 -1.37 -6.90
CA ALA A 42 -7.96 -0.91 -6.34
C ALA A 42 -7.43 0.32 -7.10
N THR A 43 -7.41 0.29 -8.44
CA THR A 43 -6.98 1.44 -9.25
C THR A 43 -7.81 2.68 -8.94
N TYR A 44 -9.15 2.56 -8.96
CA TYR A 44 -10.02 3.70 -8.68
C TYR A 44 -9.81 4.27 -7.26
N SER A 45 -9.81 3.40 -6.25
CA SER A 45 -9.67 3.82 -4.86
C SER A 45 -8.30 4.40 -4.54
N GLN A 46 -7.23 3.83 -5.11
CA GLN A 46 -5.86 4.33 -4.94
C GLN A 46 -5.67 5.69 -5.63
N SER A 47 -6.14 5.86 -6.86
CA SER A 47 -6.08 7.16 -7.54
C SER A 47 -6.86 8.24 -6.78
N SER A 48 -8.07 7.91 -6.29
CA SER A 48 -8.86 8.84 -5.47
C SER A 48 -8.16 9.19 -4.15
N PHE A 49 -7.55 8.21 -3.48
CA PHE A 49 -6.82 8.43 -2.23
C PHE A 49 -5.58 9.32 -2.43
N ILE A 50 -4.84 9.13 -3.52
CA ILE A 50 -3.68 9.96 -3.87
C ILE A 50 -4.12 11.42 -4.05
N LEU A 51 -5.10 11.66 -4.93
CA LEU A 51 -5.53 13.02 -5.31
C LEU A 51 -6.19 13.78 -4.17
N ASN A 52 -7.07 13.13 -3.41
CA ASN A 52 -7.90 13.81 -2.41
C ASN A 52 -7.25 13.88 -1.03
N LYS A 53 -6.36 12.93 -0.69
CA LYS A 53 -5.77 12.81 0.63
C LYS A 53 -4.26 12.99 0.62
N ILE A 54 -3.51 12.18 -0.12
CA ILE A 54 -2.04 12.16 -0.04
C ILE A 54 -1.43 13.50 -0.46
N LEU A 55 -1.86 14.08 -1.58
CA LEU A 55 -1.35 15.38 -2.03
C LEU A 55 -1.69 16.55 -1.09
N ARG A 56 -2.64 16.34 -0.16
CA ARG A 56 -3.06 17.33 0.85
C ARG A 56 -2.56 16.99 2.25
N LEU A 57 -1.76 15.92 2.40
CA LEU A 57 -1.13 15.60 3.68
C LEU A 57 -0.14 16.69 4.05
N ARG A 58 -0.14 17.05 5.33
CA ARG A 58 0.76 18.09 5.87
C ARG A 58 2.13 17.55 6.31
N PHE A 59 2.32 16.23 6.24
CA PHE A 59 3.56 15.58 6.67
C PHE A 59 4.80 16.18 5.97
N GLN A 60 5.95 16.00 6.63
CA GLN A 60 7.26 16.39 6.11
C GLN A 60 7.45 15.90 4.66
N GLY A 61 8.04 16.77 3.81
CA GLY A 61 8.10 16.57 2.36
C GLY A 61 8.66 15.21 1.92
N ASN A 62 9.71 14.71 2.58
CA ASN A 62 10.31 13.40 2.28
C ASN A 62 9.31 12.25 2.48
N MET A 63 8.51 12.32 3.55
CA MET A 63 7.52 11.30 3.85
C MET A 63 6.31 11.36 2.96
N THR A 64 5.84 12.57 2.64
CA THR A 64 4.78 12.76 1.66
C THR A 64 5.21 12.23 0.29
N PHE A 65 6.46 12.45 -0.12
CA PHE A 65 7.02 11.90 -1.36
C PHE A 65 7.08 10.37 -1.36
N LEU A 66 7.60 9.74 -0.29
CA LEU A 66 7.65 8.27 -0.20
C LEU A 66 6.26 7.65 -0.19
N LEU A 67 5.29 8.25 0.51
CA LEU A 67 3.89 7.82 0.49
C LEU A 67 3.26 7.98 -0.89
N PHE A 68 3.51 9.11 -1.56
CA PHE A 68 3.05 9.33 -2.93
C PHE A 68 3.63 8.29 -3.89
N ALA A 69 4.94 8.04 -3.84
CA ALA A 69 5.61 7.03 -4.64
C ALA A 69 5.04 5.63 -4.38
N TYR A 70 4.81 5.29 -3.10
CA TYR A 70 4.21 4.00 -2.69
C TYR A 70 2.83 3.77 -3.31
N PHE A 71 1.90 4.71 -3.11
CA PHE A 71 0.54 4.55 -3.61
C PHE A 71 0.47 4.68 -5.14
N THR A 72 1.36 5.48 -5.76
CA THR A 72 1.43 5.62 -7.22
C THR A 72 1.94 4.34 -7.89
N THR A 73 3.03 3.76 -7.39
CA THR A 73 3.54 2.47 -7.89
C THR A 73 2.51 1.36 -7.71
N SER A 74 1.79 1.36 -6.58
CA SER A 74 0.68 0.42 -6.35
C SER A 74 -0.50 0.64 -7.32
N ALA A 75 -0.85 1.89 -7.62
CA ALA A 75 -1.90 2.22 -8.59
C ALA A 75 -1.53 1.81 -10.02
N LEU A 76 -0.27 2.03 -10.41
CA LEU A 76 0.27 1.59 -11.70
C LEU A 76 0.26 0.05 -11.82
N PHE A 77 0.67 -0.67 -10.78
CA PHE A 77 0.55 -2.12 -10.74
C PHE A 77 -0.91 -2.57 -10.94
N SER A 78 -1.85 -1.97 -10.20
CA SER A 78 -3.27 -2.32 -10.29
C SER A 78 -3.86 -2.00 -11.67
N MET A 79 -3.42 -0.91 -12.30
CA MET A 79 -3.82 -0.52 -13.65
C MET A 79 -3.34 -1.53 -14.71
N VAL A 80 -2.04 -1.88 -14.69
CA VAL A 80 -1.47 -2.89 -15.60
C VAL A 80 -2.15 -4.25 -15.39
N SER A 81 -2.42 -4.62 -14.14
CA SER A 81 -3.13 -5.85 -13.76
C SER A 81 -4.59 -5.86 -14.18
N THR A 82 -5.28 -4.72 -14.14
CA THR A 82 -6.64 -4.59 -14.68
C THR A 82 -6.65 -4.87 -16.19
N GLY A 83 -5.68 -4.33 -16.94
CA GLY A 83 -5.53 -4.60 -18.37
C GLY A 83 -5.25 -6.08 -18.66
N GLY A 84 -4.28 -6.69 -17.97
CA GLY A 84 -3.91 -8.09 -18.17
C GLY A 84 -5.01 -9.08 -17.79
N PHE A 85 -5.59 -8.94 -16.60
CA PHE A 85 -6.70 -9.80 -16.17
C PHE A 85 -7.99 -9.51 -16.94
N GLY A 86 -8.24 -8.25 -17.31
CA GLY A 86 -9.39 -7.85 -18.13
C GLY A 86 -9.34 -8.48 -19.52
N TRP A 87 -8.18 -8.41 -20.17
CA TRP A 87 -7.96 -9.09 -21.46
C TRP A 87 -8.20 -10.60 -21.37
N ARG A 88 -7.62 -11.27 -20.35
CA ARG A 88 -7.81 -12.72 -20.16
C ARG A 88 -9.27 -13.10 -19.89
N ASN A 89 -10.02 -12.27 -19.15
CA ASN A 89 -11.45 -12.48 -18.96
C ASN A 89 -12.22 -12.31 -20.27
N ALA A 90 -11.92 -11.28 -21.07
CA ALA A 90 -12.56 -11.08 -22.37
C ALA A 90 -12.24 -12.24 -23.32
N ALA A 91 -10.96 -12.63 -23.44
CA ALA A 91 -10.54 -13.77 -24.25
C ALA A 91 -11.23 -15.07 -23.80
N SER A 92 -11.46 -15.25 -22.49
CA SER A 92 -12.21 -16.40 -21.96
C SER A 92 -13.67 -16.53 -22.43
N LEU A 93 -14.28 -15.43 -22.89
CA LEU A 93 -15.67 -15.41 -23.39
C LEU A 93 -15.75 -15.74 -24.88
N PHE A 94 -14.68 -15.48 -25.64
CA PHE A 94 -14.63 -15.67 -27.08
C PHE A 94 -13.75 -16.86 -27.52
N SER A 95 -13.02 -17.49 -26.59
CA SER A 95 -12.14 -18.63 -26.88
C SER A 95 -12.92 -19.86 -27.33
N THR A 96 -12.47 -20.50 -28.42
CA THR A 96 -12.93 -21.84 -28.80
C THR A 96 -12.21 -22.92 -27.98
N ASN A 97 -12.64 -24.20 -28.09
CA ASN A 97 -12.12 -25.30 -27.26
C ASN A 97 -10.60 -25.54 -27.37
N CYS A 98 -9.94 -25.06 -28.43
CA CYS A 98 -8.50 -25.22 -28.63
C CYS A 98 -7.69 -23.92 -28.44
N ASP A 99 -8.34 -22.79 -28.11
CA ASP A 99 -7.63 -21.52 -27.92
C ASP A 99 -7.07 -21.43 -26.49
N LEU A 100 -5.75 -21.26 -26.38
CA LEU A 100 -5.10 -21.06 -25.09
C LEU A 100 -5.41 -19.66 -24.56
N LEU A 101 -6.04 -19.58 -23.38
CA LEU A 101 -6.41 -18.31 -22.73
C LEU A 101 -5.21 -17.40 -22.37
N ILE A 102 -3.99 -17.93 -22.44
CA ILE A 102 -2.76 -17.24 -22.12
C ILE A 102 -1.98 -17.06 -23.42
N ASP A 103 -2.18 -15.91 -24.07
CA ASP A 103 -1.34 -15.50 -25.19
C ASP A 103 0.09 -15.19 -24.68
N ARG A 104 1.09 -15.71 -25.38
CA ARG A 104 2.50 -15.63 -24.95
C ARG A 104 3.02 -14.20 -24.92
N ASP A 105 2.74 -13.41 -25.95
CA ASP A 105 3.30 -12.08 -26.10
C ASP A 105 2.67 -11.13 -25.08
N ILE A 106 1.34 -11.20 -24.94
CA ILE A 106 0.61 -10.43 -23.94
C ILE A 106 1.05 -10.85 -22.53
N PHE A 107 1.24 -12.14 -22.28
CA PHE A 107 1.70 -12.64 -20.99
C PHE A 107 3.09 -12.12 -20.62
N ILE A 108 4.05 -12.11 -21.56
CA ILE A 108 5.41 -11.62 -21.30
C ILE A 108 5.39 -10.14 -20.89
N TRP A 109 4.76 -9.27 -21.70
CA TRP A 109 4.73 -7.84 -21.45
C TRP A 109 3.98 -7.48 -20.17
N TYR A 110 2.81 -8.09 -19.96
CA TYR A 110 2.01 -7.90 -18.77
C TYR A 110 2.74 -8.39 -17.52
N HIS A 111 3.24 -9.63 -17.53
CA HIS A 111 3.85 -10.25 -16.35
C HIS A 111 5.15 -9.56 -15.95
N LEU A 112 6.00 -9.21 -16.92
CA LEU A 112 7.23 -8.48 -16.67
C LEU A 112 6.95 -7.10 -16.07
N SER A 113 6.01 -6.35 -16.64
CA SER A 113 5.62 -5.03 -16.12
C SER A 113 5.08 -5.11 -14.69
N SER A 114 4.14 -6.03 -14.44
CA SER A 114 3.58 -6.26 -13.11
C SER A 114 4.63 -6.69 -12.09
N LEU A 115 5.60 -7.53 -12.49
CA LEU A 115 6.69 -7.97 -11.62
C LEU A 115 7.59 -6.79 -11.21
N VAL A 116 7.97 -5.92 -12.15
CA VAL A 116 8.78 -4.73 -11.86
C VAL A 116 8.03 -3.81 -10.89
N MET A 117 6.76 -3.50 -11.18
CA MET A 117 5.96 -2.60 -10.34
C MET A 117 5.74 -3.15 -8.93
N MET A 118 5.47 -4.44 -8.80
CA MET A 118 5.35 -5.11 -7.49
C MET A 118 6.67 -5.06 -6.72
N THR A 119 7.80 -5.31 -7.39
CA THR A 119 9.12 -5.27 -6.75
C THR A 119 9.44 -3.87 -6.24
N MET A 120 9.15 -2.84 -7.03
CA MET A 120 9.30 -1.45 -6.60
C MET A 120 8.41 -1.15 -5.39
N GLN A 121 7.16 -1.60 -5.40
CA GLN A 121 6.24 -1.43 -4.26
C GLN A 121 6.76 -2.10 -2.98
N MET A 122 7.42 -3.26 -3.09
CA MET A 122 7.99 -3.99 -1.94
C MET A 122 9.25 -3.33 -1.36
N LEU A 123 10.00 -2.56 -2.16
CA LEU A 123 11.22 -1.87 -1.70
C LEU A 123 10.91 -0.55 -0.97
N ILE A 124 9.79 0.11 -1.29
CA ILE A 124 9.45 1.42 -0.71
C ILE A 124 9.28 1.38 0.83
N PRO A 125 8.71 0.33 1.45
CA PRO A 125 8.72 0.18 2.90
C PRO A 125 10.11 0.18 3.55
N LEU A 126 11.14 -0.29 2.85
CA LEU A 126 12.53 -0.14 3.32
C LEU A 126 12.95 1.33 3.33
N GLY A 127 12.53 2.09 2.32
CA GLY A 127 12.71 3.54 2.26
C GLY A 127 12.06 4.27 3.44
N PHE A 128 10.85 3.86 3.86
CA PHE A 128 10.23 4.39 5.08
C PHE A 128 11.08 4.12 6.33
N SER A 129 11.60 2.92 6.49
CA SER A 129 12.46 2.57 7.62
C SER A 129 13.77 3.37 7.63
N ILE A 130 14.42 3.50 6.46
CA ILE A 130 15.66 4.26 6.31
C ILE A 130 15.43 5.74 6.65
N GLU A 131 14.38 6.35 6.11
CA GLU A 131 14.04 7.75 6.42
C GLU A 131 13.83 7.93 7.92
N ARG A 132 13.06 7.04 8.58
CA ARG A 132 12.79 7.16 10.02
C ARG A 132 14.04 7.02 10.86
N ILE A 133 14.97 6.14 10.49
CA ILE A 133 16.26 5.98 11.18
C ILE A 133 17.12 7.25 10.99
N VAL A 134 17.19 7.79 9.77
CA VAL A 134 17.94 9.01 9.48
C VAL A 134 17.36 10.21 10.23
N ALA A 135 16.04 10.36 10.24
CA ALA A 135 15.35 11.42 10.98
C ALA A 135 15.62 11.31 12.50
N PHE A 136 15.58 10.10 13.06
CA PHE A 136 15.89 9.87 14.47
C PHE A 136 17.36 10.15 14.82
N ASN A 137 18.31 9.70 14.00
CA ASN A 137 19.73 9.96 14.21
C ASN A 137 20.06 11.46 14.13
N ASN A 138 19.41 12.17 13.20
CA ASN A 138 19.59 13.61 13.08
C ASN A 138 18.96 14.38 14.26
N ALA A 139 17.89 13.86 14.87
CA ALA A 139 17.35 14.41 16.11
C ALA A 139 18.33 14.31 17.29
N GLY A 140 19.14 13.24 17.36
CA GLY A 140 20.17 13.08 18.39
C GLY A 140 21.30 14.12 18.30
N HIS A 141 21.58 14.66 17.11
CA HIS A 141 22.60 15.68 16.90
C HIS A 141 22.23 17.05 17.49
N TYR A 142 20.96 17.28 17.83
CA TYR A 142 20.51 18.50 18.53
C TYR A 142 20.94 18.53 20.00
N GLU A 143 21.14 17.38 20.65
CA GLU A 143 21.34 17.30 22.10
C GLU A 143 22.81 17.51 22.52
N HIS A 144 23.76 17.37 21.58
CA HIS A 144 25.20 17.37 21.89
C HIS A 144 25.96 18.68 21.63
N ARG A 145 25.33 19.74 21.09
CA ARG A 145 25.96 21.08 21.02
C ARG A 145 25.72 21.92 22.27
N LYS A 146 26.53 21.71 23.31
CA LYS A 146 26.64 22.62 24.47
C LYS A 146 27.46 23.87 24.11
N THR A 147 26.85 24.96 23.63
CA THR A 147 27.55 26.26 23.56
C THR A 147 26.60 27.44 23.64
N LYS A 148 26.55 28.18 24.78
CA LYS A 148 26.00 29.54 25.01
C LYS A 148 24.69 30.00 24.29
N LEU A 149 23.99 29.07 23.66
CA LEU A 149 22.80 29.26 22.85
C LEU A 149 21.55 29.22 23.73
N GLY A 150 21.65 28.84 25.01
CA GLY A 150 20.54 28.69 25.94
C GLY A 150 19.67 29.94 26.17
N PRO A 151 20.21 31.15 26.40
CA PRO A 151 19.39 32.36 26.59
C PRO A 151 18.72 32.85 25.30
N LEU A 152 19.40 32.68 24.16
CA LEU A 152 18.90 33.07 22.83
C LEU A 152 17.86 32.04 22.33
N ILE A 153 18.10 30.76 22.59
CA ILE A 153 17.13 29.66 22.52
C ILE A 153 15.98 29.90 23.48
N PHE A 154 16.15 30.40 24.69
CA PHE A 154 15.02 30.62 25.61
C PHE A 154 14.03 31.64 25.05
N LEU A 155 14.51 32.79 24.56
CA LEU A 155 13.68 33.80 23.90
C LEU A 155 13.09 33.32 22.56
N PHE A 156 13.88 32.59 21.76
CA PHE A 156 13.42 31.98 20.51
C PHE A 156 12.44 30.82 20.75
N LEU A 157 12.64 30.00 21.79
CA LEU A 157 11.81 28.85 22.17
C LEU A 157 10.47 29.31 22.74
N VAL A 158 10.38 30.38 23.51
CA VAL A 158 9.04 30.87 23.93
C VAL A 158 8.14 31.14 22.72
N SER A 159 8.72 31.57 21.59
CA SER A 159 8.00 31.78 20.33
C SER A 159 7.86 30.49 19.48
N ASN A 160 8.83 29.58 19.55
CA ASN A 160 8.92 28.39 18.69
C ASN A 160 8.55 27.06 19.38
N VAL A 161 8.26 27.04 20.69
CA VAL A 161 7.86 25.83 21.43
C VAL A 161 6.56 25.26 20.88
N LEU A 162 5.65 26.12 20.44
CA LEU A 162 4.43 25.69 19.75
C LEU A 162 4.75 25.04 18.41
N SER A 163 5.67 25.63 17.64
CA SER A 163 6.13 25.08 16.35
C SER A 163 6.82 23.72 16.52
N LEU A 164 7.71 23.61 17.51
CA LEU A 164 8.50 22.42 17.75
C LEU A 164 7.65 21.27 18.34
N ARG A 165 6.69 21.58 19.23
CA ARG A 165 5.68 20.59 19.68
C ARG A 165 4.80 20.12 18.53
N TYR A 166 4.38 21.04 17.66
CA TYR A 166 3.58 20.71 16.49
C TYR A 166 4.35 19.80 15.52
N GLU A 167 5.62 20.10 15.24
CA GLU A 167 6.49 19.27 14.40
C GLU A 167 6.72 17.86 14.97
N ILE A 168 6.95 17.74 16.28
CA ILE A 168 7.10 16.43 16.94
C ILE A 168 5.80 15.63 16.90
N GLU A 169 4.65 16.27 17.12
CA GLU A 169 3.36 15.59 17.07
C GLU A 169 3.04 15.11 15.64
N GLU A 170 3.33 15.95 14.63
CA GLU A 170 3.21 15.58 13.23
C GLU A 170 4.15 14.43 12.83
N PHE A 171 5.40 14.45 13.31
CA PHE A 171 6.34 13.34 13.11
C PHE A 171 5.84 12.05 13.74
N LYS A 172 5.26 12.10 14.94
CA LYS A 172 4.68 10.95 15.64
C LYS A 172 3.47 10.40 14.89
N ASP A 173 2.52 11.24 14.51
CA ASP A 173 1.32 10.84 13.75
C ASP A 173 1.71 10.22 12.41
N ALA A 174 2.68 10.80 11.70
CA ALA A 174 3.20 10.26 10.44
C ALA A 174 3.92 8.92 10.66
N SER A 175 4.65 8.75 11.76
CA SER A 175 5.35 7.50 12.08
C SER A 175 4.38 6.39 12.41
N ASP A 176 3.33 6.68 13.19
CA ASP A 176 2.27 5.73 13.54
C ASP A 176 1.47 5.30 12.30
N PHE A 177 1.17 6.23 11.39
CA PHE A 177 0.54 5.91 10.11
C PHE A 177 1.39 4.93 9.28
N ILE A 178 2.67 5.27 9.08
CA ILE A 178 3.58 4.48 8.26
C ILE A 178 3.84 3.11 8.88
N PHE A 179 4.04 3.04 10.20
CA PHE A 179 4.19 1.79 10.91
C PHE A 179 3.00 0.86 10.67
N HIS A 180 1.78 1.40 10.73
CA HIS A 180 0.57 0.65 10.47
C HIS A 180 0.52 0.12 9.03
N ILE A 181 0.77 0.97 8.03
CA ILE A 181 0.76 0.59 6.61
C ILE A 181 1.86 -0.44 6.30
N SER A 182 3.08 -0.21 6.77
CA SER A 182 4.21 -1.12 6.59
C SER A 182 3.98 -2.47 7.26
N SER A 183 3.37 -2.51 8.45
CA SER A 183 3.06 -3.76 9.16
C SER A 183 2.10 -4.64 8.34
N TYR A 184 0.99 -4.07 7.83
CA TYR A 184 0.09 -4.81 6.95
C TYR A 184 0.78 -5.24 5.64
N HIS A 185 1.61 -4.37 5.05
CA HIS A 185 2.35 -4.70 3.84
C HIS A 185 3.25 -5.92 4.03
N ILE A 186 4.06 -5.93 5.10
CA ILE A 186 4.96 -7.04 5.42
C ILE A 186 4.16 -8.32 5.70
N PHE A 187 3.04 -8.22 6.42
CA PHE A 187 2.17 -9.36 6.68
C PHE A 187 1.64 -9.98 5.39
N PHE A 188 1.05 -9.17 4.50
CA PHE A 188 0.50 -9.67 3.22
C PHE A 188 1.59 -10.16 2.26
N ALA A 189 2.75 -9.50 2.21
CA ALA A 189 3.90 -9.97 1.44
C ALA A 189 4.42 -11.31 1.98
N GLY A 190 4.49 -11.46 3.31
CA GLY A 190 4.82 -12.70 3.98
C GLY A 190 3.85 -13.82 3.62
N CYS A 191 2.54 -13.58 3.73
CA CYS A 191 1.52 -14.54 3.29
C CYS A 191 1.70 -14.93 1.82
N TYR A 192 1.93 -13.97 0.92
CA TYR A 192 2.14 -14.25 -0.50
C TYR A 192 3.34 -15.19 -0.74
N VAL A 193 4.49 -14.90 -0.10
CA VAL A 193 5.69 -15.75 -0.23
C VAL A 193 5.46 -17.12 0.40
N SER A 194 4.92 -17.19 1.62
CA SER A 194 4.66 -18.45 2.32
C SER A 194 3.71 -19.36 1.55
N PHE A 195 2.58 -18.84 1.07
CA PHE A 195 1.64 -19.62 0.28
C PHE A 195 2.21 -19.98 -1.10
N GLY A 196 2.99 -19.11 -1.73
CA GLY A 196 3.68 -19.42 -2.98
C GLY A 196 4.70 -20.56 -2.83
N LEU A 197 5.43 -20.59 -1.71
CA LEU A 197 6.34 -21.69 -1.38
C LEU A 197 5.56 -22.98 -1.07
N LEU A 198 4.48 -22.88 -0.29
CA LEU A 198 3.62 -24.02 0.02
C LEU A 198 3.03 -24.64 -1.25
N ALA A 199 2.53 -23.80 -2.17
CA ALA A 199 2.04 -24.26 -3.48
C ALA A 199 3.16 -24.90 -4.31
N ARG A 200 4.42 -24.47 -4.16
CA ARG A 200 5.56 -25.04 -4.89
C ARG A 200 6.00 -26.39 -4.32
N TYR A 201 6.04 -26.54 -2.99
CA TYR A 201 6.49 -27.78 -2.34
C TYR A 201 5.38 -28.83 -2.24
N CYS A 202 4.17 -28.43 -1.86
CA CYS A 202 3.04 -29.34 -1.68
C CYS A 202 2.19 -29.51 -2.95
N GLY A 203 2.31 -28.60 -3.93
CA GLY A 203 1.53 -28.66 -5.18
C GLY A 203 1.67 -29.98 -5.94
N PRO A 204 2.89 -30.48 -6.19
CA PRO A 204 3.09 -31.77 -6.86
C PRO A 204 2.53 -32.97 -6.09
N LEU A 205 2.31 -32.82 -4.77
CA LEU A 205 1.83 -33.87 -3.88
C LEU A 205 0.30 -33.85 -3.71
N LEU A 206 -0.32 -32.69 -3.94
CA LEU A 206 -1.77 -32.48 -3.81
C LEU A 206 -2.52 -32.54 -5.16
N PHE A 207 -1.83 -32.32 -6.28
CA PHE A 207 -2.45 -32.27 -7.60
C PHE A 207 -1.86 -33.33 -8.52
N ASP A 208 -2.70 -34.24 -9.01
CA ASP A 208 -2.31 -35.33 -9.92
C ASP A 208 -1.79 -34.84 -11.29
N LYS A 209 -2.14 -33.61 -11.70
CA LYS A 209 -1.64 -33.01 -12.95
C LYS A 209 -0.92 -31.69 -12.73
N VAL A 210 0.14 -31.51 -13.51
CA VAL A 210 0.97 -30.28 -13.54
C VAL A 210 0.16 -29.02 -13.83
N VAL A 211 -0.88 -29.16 -14.64
CA VAL A 211 -1.78 -28.08 -15.07
C VAL A 211 -2.53 -27.47 -13.88
N TYR A 212 -3.02 -28.29 -12.96
CA TYR A 212 -3.83 -27.82 -11.83
C TYR A 212 -3.02 -27.02 -10.82
N TYR A 213 -1.80 -27.48 -10.46
CA TYR A 213 -0.97 -26.70 -9.54
C TYR A 213 -0.37 -25.45 -10.21
N THR A 214 -0.08 -25.49 -11.52
CA THR A 214 0.44 -24.34 -12.27
C THR A 214 -0.65 -23.27 -12.43
N ALA A 215 -1.90 -23.68 -12.68
CA ALA A 215 -3.06 -22.82 -12.63
C ALA A 215 -3.22 -22.23 -11.22
N ALA A 216 -3.26 -23.06 -10.17
CA ALA A 216 -3.37 -22.58 -8.79
C ALA A 216 -2.27 -21.56 -8.41
N ARG A 217 -1.03 -21.78 -8.85
CA ARG A 217 0.11 -20.86 -8.66
C ARG A 217 -0.04 -19.57 -9.48
N ALA A 218 -0.52 -19.64 -10.73
CA ALA A 218 -0.79 -18.48 -11.56
C ALA A 218 -2.02 -17.67 -11.09
N THR A 219 -2.89 -18.30 -10.30
CA THR A 219 -4.10 -17.69 -9.72
C THR A 219 -3.94 -17.35 -8.23
N PHE A 220 -2.72 -17.40 -7.68
CA PHE A 220 -2.43 -16.92 -6.34
C PHE A 220 -2.52 -15.38 -6.32
N CYS A 221 -3.76 -14.90 -6.26
CA CYS A 221 -4.18 -13.52 -6.46
C CYS A 221 -4.29 -12.73 -5.16
N SER A 222 -3.37 -12.98 -4.22
CA SER A 222 -3.32 -12.19 -2.99
C SER A 222 -2.94 -10.74 -3.30
N ILE A 223 -2.11 -10.47 -4.30
CA ILE A 223 -1.56 -9.14 -4.57
C ILE A 223 -2.64 -8.11 -5.00
N PRO A 224 -3.52 -8.38 -5.98
CA PRO A 224 -4.66 -7.49 -6.28
C PRO A 224 -5.55 -7.19 -5.08
N THR A 225 -5.88 -8.24 -4.33
CA THR A 225 -6.76 -8.17 -3.16
C THR A 225 -6.11 -7.32 -2.06
N TYR A 226 -4.82 -7.51 -1.83
CA TYR A 226 -4.03 -6.74 -0.88
C TYR A 226 -3.95 -5.25 -1.27
N ASN A 227 -3.75 -4.92 -2.55
CA ASN A 227 -3.72 -3.52 -3.01
C ASN A 227 -5.05 -2.77 -2.75
N LEU A 228 -6.18 -3.47 -2.86
CA LEU A 228 -7.48 -2.93 -2.47
C LEU A 228 -7.60 -2.77 -0.94
N ILE A 229 -7.15 -3.76 -0.17
CA ILE A 229 -7.22 -3.72 1.30
C ILE A 229 -6.37 -2.58 1.87
N ILE A 230 -5.15 -2.38 1.36
CA ILE A 230 -4.22 -1.40 1.95
C ILE A 230 -4.70 0.04 1.80
N VAL A 231 -5.36 0.38 0.69
CA VAL A 231 -5.93 1.73 0.52
C VAL A 231 -7.12 1.93 1.46
N VAL A 232 -7.95 0.91 1.69
CA VAL A 232 -9.05 0.99 2.65
C VAL A 232 -8.52 1.16 4.07
N ILE A 233 -7.48 0.42 4.45
CA ILE A 233 -6.81 0.58 5.74
C ILE A 233 -6.21 1.99 5.87
N GLY A 234 -5.52 2.48 4.83
CA GLY A 234 -4.94 3.82 4.80
C GLY A 234 -5.97 4.92 4.97
N MET A 235 -7.10 4.84 4.26
CA MET A 235 -8.20 5.80 4.42
C MET A 235 -8.78 5.78 5.83
N ARG A 236 -9.04 4.58 6.40
CA ARG A 236 -9.59 4.44 7.75
C ARG A 236 -8.64 4.98 8.81
N LYS A 237 -7.35 4.64 8.72
CA LYS A 237 -6.33 5.10 9.67
C LYS A 237 -6.17 6.62 9.59
N LEU A 238 -6.13 7.19 8.39
CA LEU A 238 -6.06 8.65 8.21
C LEU A 238 -7.27 9.37 8.80
N LYS A 239 -8.49 8.87 8.54
CA LYS A 239 -9.71 9.42 9.14
C LYS A 239 -9.68 9.36 10.67
N LYS A 240 -9.25 8.23 11.23
CA LYS A 240 -9.12 8.06 12.69
C LYS A 240 -8.13 9.08 13.29
N MET A 241 -6.98 9.29 12.65
CA MET A 241 -6.00 10.29 13.10
C MET A 241 -6.55 11.71 13.01
N GLU A 242 -7.25 12.08 11.93
CA GLU A 242 -7.91 13.38 11.79
C GLU A 242 -8.94 13.61 12.93
N GLU A 243 -9.74 12.59 13.27
CA GLU A 243 -10.72 12.65 14.36
C GLU A 243 -10.06 12.74 15.74
N GLU A 244 -9.01 11.97 15.99
CA GLU A 244 -8.23 12.03 17.24
C GLU A 244 -7.57 13.40 17.41
N LYS A 245 -7.00 13.95 16.34
CA LYS A 245 -6.41 15.31 16.36
C LYS A 245 -7.46 16.36 16.69
N LYS A 246 -8.64 16.31 16.08
CA LYS A 246 -9.76 17.21 16.41
C LYS A 246 -10.17 17.09 17.88
N LYS A 247 -10.30 15.87 18.41
CA LYS A 247 -10.64 15.63 19.82
C LYS A 247 -9.57 16.16 20.77
N ARG A 248 -8.28 16.00 20.45
CA ARG A 248 -7.17 16.54 21.25
C ARG A 248 -7.22 18.07 21.32
N VAL A 249 -7.35 18.74 20.18
CA VAL A 249 -7.46 20.21 20.10
C VAL A 249 -8.66 20.73 20.90
N LEU A 250 -9.84 20.12 20.72
CA LEU A 250 -11.04 20.50 21.47
C LEU A 250 -10.87 20.32 22.99
N LYS A 251 -10.24 19.22 23.41
CA LYS A 251 -9.95 18.97 24.83
C LYS A 251 -8.97 20.01 25.40
N GLU A 252 -7.93 20.37 24.66
CA GLU A 252 -6.95 21.38 25.09
C GLU A 252 -7.57 22.78 25.22
N ILE A 253 -8.42 23.17 24.26
CA ILE A 253 -9.20 24.41 24.33
C ILE A 253 -10.11 24.39 25.57
N SER A 254 -10.84 23.29 25.81
CA SER A 254 -11.71 23.16 26.98
C SER A 254 -10.94 23.23 28.30
N MET A 255 -9.80 22.55 28.42
CA MET A 255 -8.96 22.60 29.62
C MET A 255 -8.38 24.01 29.84
N SER A 256 -8.05 24.73 28.76
CA SER A 256 -7.55 26.11 28.83
C SER A 256 -8.65 27.11 29.17
N ALA A 257 -9.91 26.82 28.82
CA ALA A 257 -11.06 27.67 29.13
C ALA A 257 -11.64 27.44 30.54
N VAL A 258 -11.63 26.20 31.05
CA VAL A 258 -12.36 25.82 32.29
C VAL A 258 -11.44 25.24 33.39
N GLY A 259 -10.24 24.76 33.04
CA GLY A 259 -9.30 24.16 34.00
C GLY A 259 -8.54 25.17 34.87
N LYS A 260 -7.53 24.71 35.62
CA LYS A 260 -6.67 25.58 36.45
C LYS A 260 -6.09 26.78 35.66
N SER A 261 -5.70 26.56 34.41
CA SER A 261 -5.23 27.62 33.51
C SER A 261 -6.34 28.61 33.14
N GLY A 262 -7.57 28.13 32.91
CA GLY A 262 -8.74 28.98 32.66
C GLY A 262 -9.09 29.82 33.89
N MET A 263 -9.08 29.21 35.08
CA MET A 263 -9.29 29.88 36.35
C MET A 263 -8.23 30.96 36.62
N ALA A 264 -6.97 30.69 36.27
CA ALA A 264 -5.88 31.66 36.36
C ALA A 264 -6.08 32.83 35.38
N ASN A 265 -6.55 32.56 34.16
CA ASN A 265 -6.88 33.60 33.18
C ASN A 265 -8.05 34.48 33.65
N TYR A 266 -9.12 33.87 34.17
CA TYR A 266 -10.26 34.61 34.75
C TYR A 266 -9.82 35.49 35.93
N ASN A 267 -9.02 34.95 36.86
CA ASN A 267 -8.50 35.72 37.99
C ASN A 267 -7.59 36.88 37.55
N LYS A 268 -6.81 36.70 36.48
CA LYS A 268 -5.97 37.77 35.93
C LYS A 268 -6.79 38.91 35.36
N ILE A 269 -7.84 38.60 34.58
CA ILE A 269 -8.76 39.59 34.02
C ILE A 269 -9.53 40.29 35.15
N TYR A 270 -10.01 39.53 36.15
CA TYR A 270 -10.68 40.10 37.32
C TYR A 270 -9.79 41.13 38.04
N ARG A 271 -8.52 40.79 38.33
CA ARG A 271 -7.60 41.75 38.96
C ARG A 271 -7.38 43.00 38.11
N GLN A 272 -7.23 42.88 36.79
CA GLN A 272 -7.08 44.04 35.91
C GLN A 272 -8.33 44.93 35.86
N LEU A 273 -9.53 44.36 36.03
CA LEU A 273 -10.78 45.12 36.08
C LEU A 273 -10.99 45.85 37.41
N TRP A 274 -10.44 45.33 38.51
CA TRP A 274 -10.61 45.87 39.86
C TRP A 274 -9.42 46.72 40.36
N GLU A 275 -8.30 46.76 39.63
CA GLU A 275 -7.15 47.63 39.89
C GLU A 275 -7.21 48.96 39.09
N VAL A 276 -8.39 49.32 38.55
CA VAL A 276 -8.73 50.68 38.08
C VAL A 276 -9.49 51.41 39.18
#